data_AF-A0A7Y0K8K7-F1
#
_entry.id   AF-A0A7Y0K8K7-F1
#
_cell.length_a   1.000
_cell.length_b   1.000
_cell.length_c   1.000
_cell.angle_alpha   90.00
_cell.angle_beta   90.00
_cell.angle_gamma   90.00
#
_symmetry.space_group_name_H-M   'P 1'
#
loop_
_entity.id
_entity.type
_entity.pdbx_description
1 polymer ?
#
loop_
_entity_poly.entity_id
_entity_poly.type
_entity_poly.pdbx_seq_one_letter_code
_entity_poly.pdbx_strand_id
1 'polypeptide(L)'
;MPTNNPVNPSSKVYLPKLPAETLNNQSHFQQNFLQDYLLNQRIQSEHLTTLLKSFQEESFERQENHYRQISEIDYKLELNDSISQDLLEKLAVLDKETSKIEEQLDFLAQLAQEQKEITSEETLRQTALFDQLMFQEKDISTISSKMDNFNHLATEMKTKLDETESSYQQISEKLDIQEIFHQTLLQSMEETNGNVNKLSRQIEHVKEILFERVHYLAEKIENNVKSIAQPIQRFFLHSEKDETIKK
;
A
#
# COMPACT_ATOMS: atom_id res chain seq x y z
N MET A 1 -107.02 68.52 96.33
CA MET A 1 -107.83 67.60 95.51
C MET A 1 -107.40 66.19 95.85
N PRO A 2 -108.38 65.29 96.01
CA PRO A 2 -108.44 64.22 97.00
C PRO A 2 -108.11 62.88 96.31
N THR A 3 -107.98 61.72 96.95
CA THR A 3 -108.86 61.04 97.90
C THR A 3 -108.01 59.98 98.61
N ASN A 4 -107.87 60.09 99.91
CA ASN A 4 -108.72 59.42 100.90
C ASN A 4 -108.44 57.91 100.97
N ASN A 5 -107.74 57.45 102.01
CA ASN A 5 -108.23 57.26 103.39
C ASN A 5 -108.63 55.78 103.62
N PRO A 6 -108.66 55.30 104.88
CA PRO A 6 -107.54 54.49 105.38
C PRO A 6 -108.05 53.31 106.25
N VAL A 7 -107.16 52.76 107.09
CA VAL A 7 -107.44 52.40 108.50
C VAL A 7 -108.45 51.24 108.78
N ASN A 8 -107.85 50.11 109.20
CA ASN A 8 -108.06 49.50 110.55
C ASN A 8 -109.33 48.61 110.71
N PRO A 9 -109.54 47.95 111.87
CA PRO A 9 -108.83 46.79 112.43
C PRO A 9 -109.77 45.62 112.82
N SER A 10 -109.16 44.58 113.42
CA SER A 10 -109.73 43.75 114.50
C SER A 10 -110.83 42.75 114.15
N SER A 11 -110.54 41.46 114.38
CA SER A 11 -111.05 40.79 115.58
C SER A 11 -110.43 39.40 115.73
N LYS A 12 -110.07 39.06 116.96
CA LYS A 12 -109.68 37.71 117.38
C LYS A 12 -110.95 36.92 117.65
N VAL A 13 -111.08 35.74 117.04
CA VAL A 13 -112.01 34.69 117.44
C VAL A 13 -111.20 33.42 117.66
N TYR A 14 -111.24 32.91 118.89
CA TYR A 14 -110.69 31.63 119.34
C TYR A 14 -111.90 30.68 119.47
N LEU A 15 -111.96 29.46 118.93
CA LEU A 15 -111.25 28.18 119.23
C LEU A 15 -111.95 27.09 118.36
N PRO A 16 -111.43 25.87 118.10
CA PRO A 16 -110.91 24.94 119.12
C PRO A 16 -109.70 24.07 118.74
N LYS A 17 -109.05 23.54 119.78
CA LYS A 17 -107.90 22.63 119.72
C LYS A 17 -108.32 21.24 119.22
N LEU A 18 -107.64 20.76 118.18
CA LEU A 18 -107.50 19.34 117.82
C LEU A 18 -106.00 18.95 117.92
N PRO A 19 -105.71 17.65 118.14
CA PRO A 19 -104.64 17.21 119.03
C PRO A 19 -103.24 17.39 118.47
N ALA A 20 -102.29 17.56 119.39
CA ALA A 20 -100.87 17.60 119.13
C ALA A 20 -100.39 16.20 118.69
N GLU A 21 -100.37 15.95 117.38
CA GLU A 21 -99.51 14.92 116.80
C GLU A 21 -99.35 15.18 115.30
N THR A 22 -98.10 15.15 114.85
CA THR A 22 -97.64 15.24 113.46
C THR A 22 -97.74 16.61 112.80
N LEU A 23 -96.70 17.43 112.94
CA LEU A 23 -96.16 18.29 111.87
C LEU A 23 -94.87 18.95 112.39
N ASN A 24 -93.87 18.11 112.61
CA ASN A 24 -92.49 18.56 112.74
C ASN A 24 -92.04 19.06 111.36
N ASN A 25 -92.16 20.36 111.14
CA ASN A 25 -91.71 21.05 109.92
C ASN A 25 -90.18 21.05 109.76
N GLN A 26 -89.42 20.69 110.81
CA GLN A 26 -87.95 20.59 110.73
C GLN A 26 -87.48 19.21 110.23
N SER A 27 -88.21 18.11 110.49
CA SER A 27 -87.85 16.80 109.94
C SER A 27 -88.22 16.66 108.47
N HIS A 28 -89.33 17.26 108.04
CA HIS A 28 -89.84 17.13 106.67
C HIS A 28 -89.02 17.91 105.63
N PHE A 29 -88.40 19.03 106.01
CA PHE A 29 -87.55 19.83 105.12
C PHE A 29 -86.10 19.31 105.11
N GLN A 30 -85.58 18.85 106.25
CA GLN A 30 -84.24 18.27 106.34
C GLN A 30 -84.17 16.89 105.67
N GLN A 31 -85.18 16.02 105.83
CA GLN A 31 -85.18 14.73 105.12
C GLN A 31 -85.33 14.90 103.62
N ASN A 32 -86.16 15.84 103.13
CA ASN A 32 -86.38 15.98 101.68
C ASN A 32 -85.18 16.62 100.98
N PHE A 33 -84.64 17.72 101.51
CA PHE A 33 -83.46 18.38 100.93
C PHE A 33 -82.19 17.54 101.02
N LEU A 34 -81.93 16.87 102.16
CA LEU A 34 -80.77 16.00 102.30
C LEU A 34 -80.89 14.76 101.42
N GLN A 35 -82.09 14.17 101.30
CA GLN A 35 -82.34 13.05 100.41
C GLN A 35 -82.15 13.44 98.94
N ASP A 36 -82.66 14.59 98.52
CA ASP A 36 -82.46 15.13 97.17
C ASP A 36 -80.98 15.44 96.91
N TYR A 37 -80.27 15.98 97.89
CA TYR A 37 -78.82 16.21 97.80
C TYR A 37 -78.04 14.90 97.67
N LEU A 38 -78.34 13.89 98.50
CA LEU A 38 -77.71 12.57 98.43
C LEU A 38 -78.03 11.84 97.12
N LEU A 39 -79.26 11.98 96.61
CA LEU A 39 -79.67 11.44 95.33
C LEU A 39 -78.92 12.14 94.18
N ASN A 40 -78.85 13.47 94.19
CA ASN A 40 -78.07 14.24 93.22
C ASN A 40 -76.58 13.89 93.27
N GLN A 41 -76.00 13.70 94.47
CA GLN A 41 -74.62 13.28 94.64
C GLN A 41 -74.39 11.87 94.09
N ARG A 42 -75.33 10.94 94.29
CA ARG A 42 -75.28 9.59 93.69
C ARG A 42 -75.31 9.67 92.17
N ILE A 43 -76.23 10.43 91.59
CA ILE A 43 -76.36 10.60 90.13
C ILE A 43 -75.09 11.21 89.55
N GLN A 44 -74.53 12.24 90.19
CA GLN A 44 -73.25 12.84 89.77
C GLN A 44 -72.10 11.85 89.85
N SER A 45 -72.03 11.05 90.92
CA SER A 45 -71.00 10.02 91.09
C SER A 45 -71.12 8.91 90.03
N GLU A 46 -72.34 8.51 89.70
CA GLU A 46 -72.64 7.52 88.65
C GLU A 46 -72.27 8.06 87.26
N HIS A 47 -72.60 9.33 86.98
CA HIS A 47 -72.20 10.00 85.74
C HIS A 47 -70.68 10.13 85.61
N LEU A 48 -69.99 10.54 86.68
CA LEU A 48 -68.52 10.61 86.71
C LEU A 48 -67.88 9.23 86.52
N THR A 49 -68.45 8.18 87.13
CA THR A 49 -67.97 6.81 86.96
C THR A 49 -68.15 6.33 85.53
N THR A 50 -69.28 6.66 84.91
CA THR A 50 -69.56 6.33 83.50
C THR A 50 -68.62 7.07 82.56
N LEU A 51 -68.40 8.37 82.79
CA LEU A 51 -67.49 9.19 82.00
C LEU A 51 -66.04 8.75 82.16
N LEU A 52 -65.62 8.37 83.38
CA LEU A 52 -64.30 7.80 83.63
C LEU A 52 -64.12 6.48 82.89
N LYS A 53 -65.14 5.60 82.92
CA LYS A 53 -65.10 4.32 82.23
C LYS A 53 -65.04 4.51 80.70
N SER A 54 -65.87 5.38 80.14
CA SER A 54 -65.85 5.67 78.69
C SER A 54 -64.54 6.32 78.26
N PHE A 55 -64.00 7.24 79.08
CA PHE A 55 -62.69 7.84 78.82
C PHE A 55 -61.56 6.80 78.85
N GLN A 56 -61.59 5.89 79.82
CA GLN A 56 -60.61 4.83 79.93
C GLN A 56 -60.69 3.84 78.76
N GLU A 57 -61.90 3.49 78.33
CA GLU A 57 -62.14 2.63 77.16
C GLU A 57 -61.67 3.30 75.86
N GLU A 58 -62.03 4.56 75.63
CA GLU A 58 -61.56 5.34 74.47
C GLU A 58 -60.03 5.52 74.49
N SER A 59 -59.43 5.76 75.66
CA SER A 59 -57.98 5.87 75.80
C SER A 59 -57.27 4.55 75.46
N PHE A 60 -57.85 3.41 75.86
CA PHE A 60 -57.27 2.09 75.57
C PHE A 60 -57.38 1.76 74.07
N GLU A 61 -58.56 1.96 73.47
CA GLU A 61 -58.74 1.78 72.03
C GLU A 61 -57.82 2.70 71.22
N ARG A 62 -57.67 3.95 71.63
CA ARG A 62 -56.76 4.91 70.97
C ARG A 62 -55.31 4.46 71.10
N GLN A 63 -54.90 3.96 72.27
CA GLN A 63 -53.55 3.44 72.49
C GLN A 63 -53.28 2.20 71.63
N GLU A 64 -54.22 1.28 71.53
CA GLU A 64 -54.09 0.08 70.68
C GLU A 64 -54.00 0.47 69.19
N ASN A 65 -54.85 1.40 68.75
CA ASN A 65 -54.79 1.93 67.37
C ASN A 65 -53.45 2.61 67.07
N HIS A 66 -52.92 3.40 68.00
CA HIS A 66 -51.58 4.00 67.85
C HIS A 66 -50.49 2.94 67.80
N TYR A 67 -50.55 1.90 68.64
CA TYR A 67 -49.59 0.81 68.61
C TYR A 67 -49.59 0.09 67.25
N ARG A 68 -50.77 -0.18 66.69
CA ARG A 68 -50.91 -0.77 65.35
C ARG A 68 -50.34 0.13 64.27
N GLN A 69 -50.64 1.43 64.30
CA GLN A 69 -50.11 2.39 63.32
C GLN A 69 -48.58 2.49 63.38
N ILE A 70 -48.00 2.54 64.58
CA ILE A 70 -46.55 2.57 64.77
C ILE A 70 -45.92 1.28 64.23
N SER A 71 -46.49 0.12 64.54
CA SER A 71 -46.00 -1.17 64.02
C SER A 71 -46.07 -1.25 62.49
N GLU A 72 -47.10 -0.70 61.86
CA GLU A 72 -47.20 -0.62 60.40
C GLU A 72 -46.14 0.32 59.80
N ILE A 73 -45.85 1.43 60.48
CA ILE A 73 -44.78 2.36 60.07
C ILE A 73 -43.42 1.68 60.18
N ASP A 74 -43.14 0.99 61.28
CA ASP A 74 -41.88 0.28 61.50
C ASP A 74 -41.65 -0.78 60.41
N TYR A 75 -42.68 -1.56 60.06
CA TYR A 75 -42.60 -2.52 58.97
C TYR A 75 -42.31 -1.87 57.61
N LYS A 76 -42.94 -0.72 57.31
CA LYS A 76 -42.69 0.02 56.07
C LYS A 76 -41.29 0.61 56.04
N LEU A 77 -40.75 1.04 57.18
CA LEU A 77 -39.38 1.54 57.30
C LEU A 77 -38.37 0.41 57.05
N GLU A 78 -38.56 -0.76 57.68
CA GLU A 78 -37.69 -1.92 57.47
C GLU A 78 -37.69 -2.39 56.01
N LEU A 79 -38.86 -2.41 55.37
CA LEU A 79 -38.96 -2.72 53.94
C LEU A 79 -38.21 -1.69 53.09
N ASN A 80 -38.37 -0.40 53.39
CA ASN A 80 -37.69 0.68 52.68
C ASN A 80 -36.16 0.61 52.84
N ASP A 81 -35.68 0.26 54.04
CA ASP A 81 -34.26 0.06 54.29
C ASP A 81 -33.71 -1.10 53.45
N SER A 82 -34.45 -2.21 53.35
CA SER A 82 -34.05 -3.35 52.50
C SER A 82 -33.97 -2.96 51.01
N ILE A 83 -34.94 -2.19 50.51
CA ILE A 83 -34.97 -1.73 49.11
C ILE A 83 -33.84 -0.74 48.86
N SER A 84 -33.59 0.18 49.80
CA SER A 84 -32.50 1.14 49.70
C SER A 84 -31.14 0.43 49.66
N GLN A 85 -30.98 -0.63 50.44
CA GLN A 85 -29.76 -1.44 50.43
C GLN A 85 -29.56 -2.18 49.10
N ASP A 86 -30.60 -2.82 48.55
CA ASP A 86 -30.57 -3.46 47.22
C ASP A 86 -30.25 -2.44 46.11
N LEU A 87 -30.81 -1.24 46.19
CA LEU A 87 -30.52 -0.16 45.23
C LEU A 87 -29.06 0.28 45.31
N LEU A 88 -28.50 0.43 46.52
CA LEU A 88 -27.08 0.77 46.71
C LEU A 88 -26.16 -0.31 46.15
N GLU A 89 -26.49 -1.59 46.34
CA GLU A 89 -25.72 -2.70 45.77
C GLU A 89 -25.75 -2.66 44.23
N LYS A 90 -26.92 -2.45 43.64
CA LYS A 90 -27.07 -2.32 42.18
C LYS A 90 -26.32 -1.12 41.63
N LEU A 91 -26.33 0.02 42.33
CA LEU A 91 -25.54 1.19 41.94
C LEU A 91 -24.04 0.91 41.98
N ALA A 92 -23.56 0.19 43.00
CA ALA A 92 -22.14 -0.18 43.08
C ALA A 92 -21.71 -1.13 41.94
N VAL A 93 -22.60 -2.06 41.55
CA VAL A 93 -22.36 -2.92 40.37
C VAL A 93 -22.32 -2.10 39.08
N LEU A 94 -23.29 -1.20 38.89
CA LEU A 94 -23.34 -0.33 37.72
C LEU A 94 -22.12 0.59 37.62
N ASP A 95 -21.65 1.13 38.73
CA ASP A 95 -20.45 1.98 38.77
C ASP A 95 -19.19 1.20 38.34
N LYS A 96 -19.08 -0.05 38.81
CA LYS A 96 -18.01 -0.97 38.39
C LYS A 96 -18.09 -1.36 36.91
N GLU A 97 -19.30 -1.59 36.40
CA GLU A 97 -19.50 -1.87 34.97
C GLU A 97 -19.17 -0.65 34.11
N THR A 98 -19.58 0.54 34.54
CA THR A 98 -19.28 1.81 33.87
C THR A 98 -17.78 2.05 33.81
N SER A 99 -17.06 1.84 34.92
CA SER A 99 -15.59 1.95 34.96
C SER A 99 -14.90 1.00 33.97
N LYS A 100 -15.41 -0.23 33.82
CA LYS A 100 -14.88 -1.18 32.82
C LYS A 100 -15.14 -0.74 31.39
N ILE A 101 -16.31 -0.15 31.13
CA ILE A 101 -16.65 0.38 29.81
C ILE A 101 -15.74 1.56 29.48
N GLU A 102 -15.46 2.44 30.44
CA GLU A 102 -14.51 3.55 30.27
C GLU A 102 -13.11 3.04 29.93
N GLU A 103 -12.60 2.03 30.66
CA GLU A 103 -11.30 1.41 30.36
C GLU A 103 -11.26 0.79 28.94
N GLN A 104 -12.35 0.11 28.54
CA GLN A 104 -12.47 -0.44 27.18
C GLN A 104 -12.52 0.66 26.11
N LEU A 105 -13.18 1.79 26.38
CA LEU A 105 -13.23 2.93 25.47
C LEU A 105 -11.86 3.58 25.32
N ASP A 106 -11.09 3.72 26.41
CA ASP A 106 -9.74 4.25 26.37
C ASP A 106 -8.81 3.34 25.57
N PHE A 107 -8.90 2.02 25.75
CA PHE A 107 -8.16 1.06 24.94
C PHE A 107 -8.53 1.14 23.45
N LEU A 108 -9.83 1.24 23.13
CA LEU A 108 -10.29 1.41 21.76
C LEU A 108 -9.81 2.73 21.14
N ALA A 109 -9.76 3.81 21.92
CA ALA A 109 -9.24 5.10 21.47
C ALA A 109 -7.74 5.03 21.15
N GLN A 110 -6.96 4.33 21.98
CA GLN A 110 -5.54 4.09 21.72
C GLN A 110 -5.33 3.26 20.45
N LEU A 111 -6.08 2.17 20.29
CA LEU A 111 -6.00 1.31 19.11
C LEU A 111 -6.41 2.05 17.83
N ALA A 112 -7.42 2.91 17.91
CA ALA A 112 -7.82 3.76 16.77
C ALA A 112 -6.72 4.76 16.38
N GLN A 113 -6.02 5.32 17.37
CA GLN A 113 -4.89 6.23 17.13
C GLN A 113 -3.70 5.49 16.49
N GLU A 114 -3.34 4.32 17.01
CA GLU A 114 -2.29 3.47 16.43
C GLU A 114 -2.63 3.05 14.98
N GLN A 115 -3.87 2.65 14.73
CA GLN A 115 -4.33 2.30 13.39
C GLN A 115 -4.24 3.48 12.41
N LYS A 116 -4.51 4.70 12.88
CA LYS A 116 -4.37 5.92 12.08
C LYS A 116 -2.91 6.19 11.72
N GLU A 117 -1.99 5.99 12.66
CA GLU A 117 -0.56 6.14 12.43
C GLU A 117 -0.03 5.10 11.44
N ILE A 118 -0.40 3.82 11.61
CA ILE A 118 -0.06 2.74 10.66
C ILE A 118 -0.60 3.05 9.26
N THR A 119 -1.84 3.53 9.16
CA THR A 119 -2.43 3.89 7.86
C THR A 119 -1.68 5.05 7.21
N SER A 120 -1.28 6.06 8.00
CA SER A 120 -0.47 7.18 7.51
C SER A 120 0.90 6.71 7.00
N GLU A 121 1.58 5.84 7.75
CA GLU A 121 2.87 5.28 7.33
C GLU A 121 2.72 4.44 6.05
N GLU A 122 1.67 3.62 5.96
CA GLU A 122 1.38 2.82 4.78
C GLU A 122 1.16 3.69 3.55
N THR A 123 0.43 4.81 3.68
CA THR A 123 0.21 5.74 2.54
C THR A 123 1.52 6.38 2.05
N LEU A 124 2.43 6.73 2.96
CA LEU A 124 3.75 7.25 2.59
C LEU A 124 4.57 6.18 1.89
N ARG A 125 4.58 4.95 2.41
CA ARG A 125 5.25 3.80 1.79
C ARG A 125 4.69 3.51 0.40
N GLN A 126 3.37 3.54 0.25
CA GLN A 126 2.72 3.30 -1.04
C GLN A 126 3.06 4.39 -2.06
N THR A 127 3.16 5.65 -1.62
CA THR A 127 3.58 6.77 -2.48
C THR A 127 5.03 6.59 -2.93
N ALA A 128 5.94 6.25 -2.01
CA ALA A 128 7.33 5.98 -2.34
C ALA A 128 7.49 4.78 -3.30
N LEU A 129 6.70 3.72 -3.11
CA LEU A 129 6.67 2.58 -4.04
C LEU A 129 6.16 2.98 -5.42
N PHE A 130 5.13 3.83 -5.49
CA PHE A 130 4.60 4.34 -6.74
C PHE A 130 5.64 5.20 -7.48
N ASP A 131 6.32 6.09 -6.78
CA ASP A 131 7.41 6.90 -7.34
C ASP A 131 8.54 6.00 -7.88
N GLN A 132 8.91 4.96 -7.13
CA GLN A 132 9.91 4.00 -7.58
C GLN A 132 9.48 3.22 -8.83
N LEU A 133 8.21 2.81 -8.92
CA LEU A 133 7.65 2.17 -10.12
C LEU A 133 7.67 3.13 -11.32
N MET A 134 7.36 4.41 -11.12
CA MET A 134 7.44 5.43 -12.17
C MET A 134 8.87 5.60 -12.71
N PHE A 135 9.89 5.59 -11.83
CA PHE A 135 11.29 5.60 -12.26
C PHE A 135 11.66 4.33 -13.02
N GLN A 136 11.23 3.16 -12.55
CA GLN A 136 11.47 1.89 -13.24
C GLN A 136 10.83 1.85 -14.62
N GLU A 137 9.60 2.35 -14.77
CA GLU A 137 8.93 2.41 -16.06
C GLU A 137 9.67 3.32 -17.05
N LYS A 138 10.17 4.47 -16.57
CA LYS A 138 11.02 5.36 -17.38
C LYS A 138 12.33 4.68 -17.79
N ASP A 139 12.96 3.95 -16.89
CA ASP A 139 14.20 3.22 -17.19
C ASP A 139 13.95 2.10 -18.20
N ILE A 140 12.86 1.35 -18.06
CA ILE A 140 12.43 0.32 -19.02
C ILE A 140 12.17 0.95 -20.39
N SER A 141 11.47 2.08 -20.46
CA SER A 141 11.24 2.80 -21.71
C SER A 141 12.55 3.22 -22.38
N THR A 142 13.51 3.72 -21.58
CA THR A 142 14.84 4.11 -22.07
C THR A 142 15.63 2.90 -22.58
N ILE A 143 15.58 1.77 -21.87
CA ILE A 143 16.21 0.51 -22.29
C ILE A 143 15.58 0.02 -23.60
N SER A 144 14.25 0.05 -23.71
CA SER A 144 13.53 -0.34 -24.93
C SER A 144 14.00 0.50 -26.12
N SER A 145 14.06 1.83 -25.97
CA SER A 145 14.55 2.72 -27.03
C SER A 145 16.01 2.43 -27.41
N LYS A 146 16.88 2.16 -26.43
CA LYS A 146 18.27 1.77 -26.71
C LYS A 146 18.35 0.42 -27.42
N MET A 147 17.48 -0.53 -27.10
CA MET A 147 17.40 -1.83 -27.74
C MET A 147 16.97 -1.68 -29.21
N ASP A 148 16.00 -0.82 -29.50
CA ASP A 148 15.58 -0.52 -30.87
C ASP A 148 16.72 0.10 -31.69
N ASN A 149 17.46 1.05 -31.10
CA ASN A 149 18.65 1.62 -31.72
C ASN A 149 19.74 0.57 -31.97
N PHE A 150 19.93 -0.37 -31.04
CA PHE A 150 20.88 -1.46 -31.21
C PHE A 150 20.45 -2.42 -32.33
N ASN A 151 19.16 -2.73 -32.43
CA ASN A 151 18.61 -3.54 -33.52
C ASN A 151 18.81 -2.85 -34.88
N HIS A 152 18.63 -1.53 -34.94
CA HIS A 152 18.90 -0.75 -36.15
C HIS A 152 20.39 -0.83 -36.54
N LEU A 153 21.29 -0.58 -35.59
CA LEU A 153 22.74 -0.66 -35.81
C LEU A 153 23.17 -2.07 -36.23
N ALA A 154 22.62 -3.11 -35.61
CA ALA A 154 22.88 -4.50 -35.98
C ALA A 154 22.43 -4.80 -37.42
N THR A 155 21.29 -4.25 -37.84
CA THR A 155 20.79 -4.37 -39.21
C THR A 155 21.70 -3.65 -40.20
N GLU A 156 22.10 -2.41 -39.91
CA GLU A 156 23.06 -1.66 -40.74
C GLU A 156 24.41 -2.36 -40.85
N MET A 157 24.93 -2.88 -39.73
CA MET A 157 26.18 -3.62 -39.69
C MET A 157 26.10 -4.87 -40.56
N LYS A 158 24.98 -5.60 -40.50
CA LYS A 158 24.73 -6.74 -41.38
C LYS A 158 24.75 -6.32 -42.85
N THR A 159 24.04 -5.25 -43.21
CA THR A 159 24.04 -4.74 -44.60
C THR A 159 25.45 -4.37 -45.06
N LYS A 160 26.25 -3.71 -44.21
CA LYS A 160 27.65 -3.37 -44.53
C LYS A 160 28.55 -4.60 -44.67
N LEU A 161 28.30 -5.64 -43.88
CA LEU A 161 28.99 -6.92 -44.00
C LEU A 161 28.69 -7.58 -45.35
N ASP A 162 27.41 -7.64 -45.73
CA ASP A 162 26.95 -8.21 -47.01
C ASP A 162 27.55 -7.43 -48.21
N GLU A 163 27.59 -6.09 -48.14
CA GLU A 163 28.27 -5.24 -49.14
C GLU A 163 29.77 -5.55 -49.23
N THR A 164 30.43 -5.74 -48.09
CA THR A 164 31.86 -6.05 -48.02
C THR A 164 32.15 -7.43 -48.61
N GLU A 165 31.34 -8.44 -48.28
CA GLU A 165 31.44 -9.79 -48.84
C GLU A 165 31.29 -9.76 -50.37
N SER A 166 30.30 -9.03 -50.89
CA SER A 166 30.13 -8.85 -52.33
C SER A 166 31.35 -8.18 -52.98
N SER A 167 31.92 -7.15 -52.34
CA SER A 167 33.14 -6.50 -52.84
C SER A 167 34.34 -7.44 -52.85
N TYR A 168 34.51 -8.27 -51.81
CA TYR A 168 35.54 -9.30 -51.76
C TYR A 168 35.40 -10.31 -52.90
N GLN A 169 34.18 -10.74 -53.18
CA GLN A 169 33.91 -11.66 -54.29
C GLN A 169 34.31 -11.04 -55.64
N GLN A 170 33.96 -9.78 -55.88
CA GLN A 170 34.37 -9.06 -57.09
C GLN A 170 35.90 -8.88 -57.20
N ILE A 171 36.58 -8.62 -56.07
CA ILE A 171 38.05 -8.52 -56.04
C ILE A 171 38.67 -9.88 -56.38
N SER A 172 38.14 -10.97 -55.80
CA SER A 172 38.60 -12.34 -56.09
C SER A 172 38.45 -12.66 -57.58
N GLU A 173 37.29 -12.40 -58.17
CA GLU A 173 37.04 -12.62 -59.61
C GLU A 173 38.02 -11.82 -60.49
N LYS A 174 38.31 -10.57 -60.12
CA LYS A 174 39.29 -9.75 -60.85
C LYS A 174 40.71 -10.27 -60.70
N LEU A 175 41.08 -10.79 -59.53
CA LEU A 175 42.38 -11.41 -59.32
C LEU A 175 42.53 -12.69 -60.15
N ASP A 176 41.50 -13.54 -60.20
CA ASP A 176 41.50 -14.75 -61.04
C ASP A 176 41.68 -14.40 -62.52
N ILE A 177 40.96 -13.38 -63.02
CA ILE A 177 41.13 -12.88 -64.40
C ILE A 177 42.55 -12.37 -64.63
N GLN A 178 43.11 -11.64 -63.66
CA GLN A 178 44.48 -11.11 -63.75
C GLN A 178 45.51 -12.25 -63.77
N GLU A 179 45.31 -13.30 -63.00
CA GLU A 179 46.16 -14.50 -63.00
C GLU A 179 46.12 -15.20 -64.37
N ILE A 180 44.93 -15.42 -64.94
CA ILE A 180 44.76 -16.00 -66.28
C ILE A 180 45.46 -15.13 -67.34
N PHE A 181 45.31 -13.80 -67.25
CA PHE A 181 45.96 -12.87 -68.17
C PHE A 181 47.49 -12.97 -68.08
N HIS A 182 48.05 -12.93 -66.88
CA HIS A 182 49.49 -13.06 -66.67
C HIS A 182 50.01 -14.42 -67.15
N GLN A 183 49.29 -15.51 -66.88
CA GLN A 183 49.66 -16.84 -67.36
C GLN A 183 49.68 -16.91 -68.89
N THR A 184 48.68 -16.32 -69.54
CA THR A 184 48.58 -16.24 -71.01
C THR A 184 49.72 -15.42 -71.60
N LEU A 185 50.04 -14.27 -70.98
CA LEU A 185 51.15 -13.42 -71.40
C LEU A 185 52.50 -14.12 -71.26
N LEU A 186 52.69 -14.86 -70.16
CA LEU A 186 53.90 -15.64 -69.91
C LEU A 186 54.05 -16.77 -70.93
N GLN A 187 52.98 -17.49 -71.25
CA GLN A 187 52.98 -18.51 -72.31
C GLN A 187 53.29 -17.91 -73.68
N SER A 188 52.68 -16.77 -74.05
CA SER A 188 52.96 -16.08 -75.32
C SER A 188 54.41 -15.59 -75.39
N MET A 189 54.95 -15.11 -74.27
CA MET A 189 56.36 -14.71 -74.18
C MET A 189 57.28 -15.91 -74.34
N GLU A 190 56.93 -17.06 -73.77
CA GLU A 190 57.69 -18.31 -73.92
C GLU A 190 57.65 -18.85 -75.35
N GLU A 191 56.49 -18.83 -76.00
CA GLU A 191 56.34 -19.16 -77.43
C GLU A 191 57.16 -18.22 -78.32
N THR A 192 57.11 -16.92 -78.04
CA THR A 192 57.90 -15.91 -78.76
C THR A 192 59.39 -16.14 -78.57
N ASN A 193 59.83 -16.39 -77.34
CA ASN A 193 61.23 -16.71 -77.04
C ASN A 193 61.67 -18.01 -77.75
N GLY A 194 60.82 -19.03 -77.79
CA GLY A 194 61.03 -20.25 -78.57
C GLY A 194 61.17 -19.99 -80.07
N ASN A 195 60.33 -19.13 -80.64
CA ASN A 195 60.40 -18.73 -82.05
C ASN A 195 61.65 -17.90 -82.36
N VAL A 196 62.03 -16.98 -81.48
CA VAL A 196 63.28 -16.21 -81.58
C VAL A 196 64.49 -17.13 -81.54
N ASN A 197 64.50 -18.12 -80.64
CA ASN A 197 65.56 -19.13 -80.59
C ASN A 197 65.64 -19.98 -81.86
N LYS A 198 64.50 -20.38 -82.44
CA LYS A 198 64.46 -21.08 -83.74
C LYS A 198 64.98 -20.18 -84.87
N LEU A 199 64.56 -18.92 -84.92
CA LEU A 199 65.03 -17.96 -85.90
C LEU A 199 66.54 -17.73 -85.78
N SER A 200 67.05 -17.62 -84.56
CA SER A 200 68.49 -17.52 -84.29
C SER A 200 69.25 -18.73 -84.83
N ARG A 201 68.72 -19.95 -84.65
CA ARG A 201 69.31 -21.18 -85.24
C ARG A 201 69.25 -21.18 -86.77
N GLN A 202 68.14 -20.72 -87.35
CA GLN A 202 68.01 -20.59 -88.81
C GLN A 202 69.00 -19.58 -89.39
N ILE A 203 69.21 -18.45 -88.72
CA ILE A 203 70.23 -17.45 -89.10
C ILE A 203 71.62 -18.07 -89.04
N GLU A 204 71.95 -18.84 -87.99
CA GLU A 204 73.25 -19.51 -87.89
C GLU A 204 73.42 -20.55 -89.01
N HIS A 205 72.38 -21.29 -89.35
CA HIS A 205 72.41 -22.22 -90.47
C HIS A 205 72.57 -21.51 -91.83
N VAL A 206 71.89 -20.40 -92.07
CA VAL A 206 72.06 -19.59 -93.28
C VAL A 206 73.48 -19.04 -93.36
N LYS A 207 74.04 -18.58 -92.23
CA LYS A 207 75.42 -18.12 -92.13
C LYS A 207 76.39 -19.25 -92.48
N GLU A 208 76.17 -20.47 -92.01
CA GLU A 208 76.97 -21.66 -92.36
C GLU A 208 76.90 -21.96 -93.86
N ILE A 209 75.70 -21.97 -94.46
CA ILE A 209 75.53 -22.16 -95.92
C ILE A 209 76.24 -21.05 -96.71
N LEU A 210 76.13 -19.79 -96.26
CA LEU A 210 76.81 -18.68 -96.91
C LEU A 210 78.33 -18.84 -96.81
N PHE A 211 78.87 -19.24 -95.66
CA PHE A 211 80.29 -19.52 -95.52
C PHE A 211 80.73 -20.67 -96.42
N GLU A 212 79.97 -21.76 -96.49
CA GLU A 212 80.23 -22.88 -97.40
C GLU A 212 80.24 -22.41 -98.87
N ARG A 213 79.23 -21.64 -99.28
CA ARG A 213 79.14 -21.12 -100.65
C ARG A 213 80.23 -20.11 -100.99
N VAL A 214 80.58 -19.21 -100.06
CA VAL A 214 81.69 -18.27 -100.21
C VAL A 214 83.01 -19.03 -100.28
N HIS A 215 83.18 -20.06 -99.46
CA HIS A 215 84.36 -20.92 -99.49
C HIS A 215 84.46 -21.67 -100.83
N TYR A 216 83.38 -22.27 -101.31
CA TYR A 216 83.32 -22.92 -102.62
C TYR A 216 83.56 -21.94 -103.79
N LEU A 217 83.02 -20.71 -103.71
CA LEU A 217 83.29 -19.66 -104.70
C LEU A 217 84.75 -19.21 -104.66
N ALA A 218 85.32 -19.03 -103.47
CA ALA A 218 86.73 -18.70 -103.29
C ALA A 218 87.62 -19.81 -103.85
N GLU A 219 87.31 -21.08 -103.57
CA GLU A 219 88.01 -22.24 -104.10
C GLU A 219 87.88 -22.33 -105.63
N LYS A 220 86.70 -22.05 -106.19
CA LYS A 220 86.48 -22.00 -107.64
C LYS A 220 87.21 -20.83 -108.31
N ILE A 221 87.25 -19.66 -107.68
CA ILE A 221 88.05 -18.51 -108.13
C ILE A 221 89.53 -18.87 -108.06
N GLU A 222 90.01 -19.46 -106.97
CA GLU A 222 91.40 -19.90 -106.82
C GLU A 222 91.76 -20.92 -107.90
N ASN A 223 90.89 -21.89 -108.17
CA ASN A 223 91.08 -22.88 -109.23
C ASN A 223 91.06 -22.23 -110.63
N ASN A 224 90.17 -21.27 -110.90
CA ASN A 224 90.15 -20.50 -112.14
C ASN A 224 91.39 -19.60 -112.30
N VAL A 225 91.82 -18.92 -111.24
CA VAL A 225 93.02 -18.09 -111.22
C VAL A 225 94.25 -18.98 -111.44
N LYS A 226 94.35 -20.15 -110.80
CA LYS A 226 95.39 -21.15 -111.10
C LYS A 226 95.32 -21.59 -112.57
N SER A 227 94.13 -21.84 -113.12
CA SER A 227 93.94 -22.24 -114.52
C SER A 227 94.29 -21.14 -115.54
N ILE A 228 94.16 -19.85 -115.18
CA ILE A 228 94.56 -18.71 -116.02
C ILE A 228 96.04 -18.38 -115.83
N ALA A 229 96.55 -18.47 -114.61
CA ALA A 229 97.94 -18.22 -114.28
C ALA A 229 98.87 -19.30 -114.85
N GLN A 230 98.44 -20.56 -114.93
CA GLN A 230 99.24 -21.66 -115.50
C GLN A 230 99.69 -21.42 -116.96
N PRO A 231 98.83 -21.01 -117.90
CA PRO A 231 99.26 -20.66 -119.25
C PRO A 231 100.08 -19.36 -119.31
N ILE A 232 99.80 -18.36 -118.46
CA ILE A 232 100.56 -17.10 -118.42
C ILE A 232 101.97 -17.32 -117.85
N GLN A 233 102.14 -18.11 -116.78
CA GLN A 233 103.45 -18.55 -116.29
C GLN A 233 104.20 -19.35 -117.37
N ARG A 234 103.53 -20.22 -118.12
CA ARG A 234 104.16 -20.95 -119.24
C ARG A 234 104.61 -20.01 -120.37
N PHE A 235 103.88 -18.93 -120.63
CA PHE A 235 104.26 -17.91 -121.61
C PHE A 235 105.45 -17.04 -121.17
N PHE A 236 105.52 -16.65 -119.89
CA PHE A 236 106.63 -15.84 -119.38
C PHE A 236 107.92 -16.64 -119.06
N LEU A 237 107.84 -17.97 -118.96
CA LEU A 237 109.02 -18.82 -118.70
C LEU A 237 109.78 -19.30 -119.95
N HIS A 238 109.34 -18.97 -121.18
CA HIS A 238 110.02 -19.39 -122.42
C HIS A 238 110.60 -18.23 -123.25
N SER A 239 110.69 -17.01 -122.71
CA SER A 239 111.26 -15.84 -123.41
C SER A 239 112.62 -15.36 -122.88
N GLU A 240 113.24 -16.04 -121.92
CA GLU A 240 114.53 -15.59 -121.37
C GLU A 240 115.43 -16.78 -121.03
N LYS A 241 116.20 -17.21 -122.03
CA LYS A 241 117.58 -17.73 -121.91
C LYS A 241 118.14 -18.02 -123.31
N ASP A 242 118.56 -16.96 -123.98
CA ASP A 242 119.72 -17.02 -124.87
C ASP A 242 120.61 -15.80 -124.63
N GLU A 243 121.89 -16.11 -124.41
CA GLU A 243 123.09 -15.27 -124.44
C GLU A 243 123.31 -14.14 -123.38
N THR A 244 124.26 -14.40 -122.47
CA THR A 244 125.58 -13.72 -122.54
C THR A 244 126.66 -14.46 -121.72
N ILE A 245 127.77 -14.70 -122.41
CA ILE A 245 129.08 -15.16 -121.92
C ILE A 245 129.86 -13.96 -121.36
N LYS A 246 130.54 -14.10 -120.19
CA LYS A 246 131.92 -13.66 -119.88
C LYS A 246 132.23 -13.72 -118.36
N LYS A 247 132.76 -14.84 -117.86
CA LYS A 247 134.18 -15.08 -117.51
C LYS A 247 134.32 -16.51 -116.98
#